data_AF-E3ZTV0-F1
#
_entry.id   AF-E3ZTV0-F1
#
_cell.length_a   1.000
_cell.length_b   1.000
_cell.length_c   1.000
_cell.angle_alpha   90.00
_cell.angle_beta   90.00
_cell.angle_gamma   90.00
#
_symmetry.space_group_name_H-M   'P 1'
#
loop_
_entity.id
_entity.type
_entity.pdbx_description
1 polymer ?
#
loop_
_entity_poly.entity_id
_entity_poly.type
_entity_poly.pdbx_seq_one_letter_code
_entity_poly.pdbx_strand_id
1 'polypeptide(L)'
;ITKSDYNYVNKDGKLKTDDADYEKNMKAKEGTGPVEYIPELNKSLVDKQTPAEVDTVSGATNSSTQFKIYAAQLENAAQNGNTDTIKVYNLVEAE
;
A
#
# COMPACT_ATOMS: atom_id res chain seq x y z
N ILE A 1 -7.88 -11.34 8.21
CA ILE A 1 -7.84 -10.66 6.90
C ILE A 1 -7.82 -11.71 5.79
N THR A 2 -8.91 -11.88 5.04
CA THR A 2 -9.01 -12.92 3.99
C THR A 2 -8.61 -12.43 2.60
N LYS A 3 -8.62 -11.12 2.38
CA LYS A 3 -8.20 -10.46 1.13
C LYS A 3 -7.62 -9.08 1.47
N SER A 4 -6.62 -8.68 0.70
CA SER A 4 -6.10 -7.31 0.63
C SER A 4 -5.90 -6.95 -0.84
N ASP A 5 -6.42 -5.80 -1.27
CA ASP A 5 -6.40 -5.31 -2.66
C ASP A 5 -5.89 -3.86 -2.77
N TYR A 6 -4.95 -3.50 -1.89
CA TYR A 6 -4.31 -2.20 -1.91
C TYR A 6 -3.65 -1.93 -3.26
N ASN A 7 -3.90 -0.74 -3.81
CA ASN A 7 -3.22 -0.20 -4.97
C ASN A 7 -3.33 1.33 -4.96
N TYR A 8 -2.48 1.99 -5.74
CA TYR A 8 -2.62 3.42 -6.00
C TYR A 8 -3.45 3.60 -7.27
N VAL A 9 -4.39 4.53 -7.21
CA VAL A 9 -5.26 4.86 -8.34
C VAL A 9 -5.00 6.33 -8.70
N ASN A 10 -4.72 6.60 -9.97
CA ASN A 10 -4.55 7.98 -10.43
C ASN A 10 -5.90 8.67 -10.67
N LYS A 11 -5.86 9.97 -11.00
CA LYS A 11 -7.07 10.79 -11.27
C LYS A 11 -7.98 10.24 -12.38
N ASP A 12 -7.43 9.42 -13.27
CA ASP A 12 -8.13 8.83 -14.42
C ASP A 12 -8.60 7.40 -14.10
N GLY A 13 -8.47 6.94 -12.85
CA GLY A 13 -8.89 5.61 -12.41
C GLY A 13 -7.91 4.48 -12.73
N LYS A 14 -6.73 4.78 -13.27
CA LYS A 14 -5.74 3.76 -13.62
C LYS A 14 -4.90 3.37 -12.41
N LEU A 15 -4.61 2.07 -12.31
CA LEU A 15 -3.78 1.52 -11.25
C LEU A 15 -2.30 1.81 -11.52
N LYS A 16 -1.54 2.05 -10.45
CA LYS A 16 -0.08 2.26 -10.56
C LYS A 16 0.68 1.00 -10.97
N THR A 17 0.12 -0.18 -10.70
CA THR A 17 0.63 -1.46 -11.23
C THR A 17 0.49 -1.58 -12.75
N ASP A 18 -0.36 -0.78 -13.37
CA ASP A 18 -0.57 -0.80 -14.83
C ASP A 18 0.30 0.24 -15.55
N ASP A 19 1.05 1.06 -14.80
CA ASP A 19 1.95 2.09 -15.33
C ASP A 19 3.35 1.50 -15.58
N ALA A 20 3.54 1.01 -16.80
CA ALA A 20 4.80 0.38 -17.23
C ALA A 20 6.00 1.34 -17.19
N ASP A 21 5.78 2.64 -17.42
CA ASP A 21 6.85 3.63 -17.39
C ASP A 21 7.28 3.92 -15.95
N TYR A 22 6.32 4.05 -15.03
CA TYR A 22 6.63 4.20 -13.61
C TYR A 22 7.36 2.96 -13.06
N GLU A 23 6.86 1.76 -13.39
CA GLU A 23 7.48 0.47 -13.04
C GLU A 23 8.95 0.45 -13.46
N LYS A 24 9.22 0.66 -14.75
CA LYS A 24 10.57 0.67 -15.30
C LYS A 24 11.47 1.70 -14.61
N ASN A 25 10.97 2.91 -14.41
CA ASN A 25 11.75 4.01 -13.82
C ASN A 25 12.06 3.79 -12.34
N MET A 26 11.12 3.27 -11.57
CA MET A 26 11.31 2.98 -10.15
C MET A 26 12.28 1.82 -9.97
N LYS A 27 12.09 0.72 -10.71
CA LYS A 27 12.95 -0.46 -10.63
C LYS A 27 14.40 -0.17 -10.99
N ALA A 28 14.63 0.70 -11.97
CA ALA A 28 15.98 1.13 -12.34
C ALA A 28 16.71 1.91 -11.23
N LYS A 29 15.99 2.61 -10.36
CA LYS A 29 16.57 3.44 -9.28
C LYS A 29 16.61 2.71 -7.94
N GLU A 30 15.53 2.03 -7.61
CA GLU A 30 15.25 1.48 -6.28
C GLU A 30 15.37 -0.05 -6.22
N GLY A 31 15.51 -0.72 -7.38
CA GLY A 31 15.59 -2.18 -7.47
C GLY A 31 14.25 -2.92 -7.36
N THR A 32 13.14 -2.21 -7.14
CA THR A 32 11.77 -2.73 -7.10
C THR A 32 10.80 -1.74 -7.77
N GLY A 33 9.63 -2.20 -8.18
CA GLY A 33 8.58 -1.36 -8.73
C GLY A 33 7.18 -1.72 -8.19
N PRO A 34 6.15 -0.93 -8.54
CA PRO A 34 4.77 -1.18 -8.10
C PRO A 34 4.25 -2.57 -8.43
N VAL A 35 4.70 -3.18 -9.52
CA VAL A 35 4.27 -4.53 -9.92
C VAL A 35 4.77 -5.59 -8.92
N GLU A 36 5.88 -5.36 -8.23
CA GLU A 36 6.40 -6.27 -7.20
C GLU A 36 5.95 -5.90 -5.79
N TYR A 37 6.19 -4.67 -5.33
CA TYR A 37 6.00 -4.36 -3.91
C TYR A 37 4.51 -4.34 -3.51
N ILE A 38 3.60 -3.98 -4.42
CA ILE A 38 2.16 -3.91 -4.08
C ILE A 38 1.58 -5.30 -3.82
N PRO A 39 1.78 -6.31 -4.69
CA PRO A 39 1.40 -7.69 -4.37
C PRO A 39 2.09 -8.23 -3.12
N GLU A 40 3.37 -7.92 -2.90
CA GLU A 40 4.12 -8.37 -1.73
C GLU A 40 3.52 -7.83 -0.42
N LEU A 41 3.20 -6.54 -0.35
CA LEU A 41 2.54 -5.93 0.81
C LEU A 41 1.16 -6.52 1.09
N ASN A 42 0.34 -6.68 0.04
CA ASN A 42 -0.99 -7.29 0.16
C ASN A 42 -0.90 -8.74 0.68
N LYS A 43 0.03 -9.52 0.13
CA LYS A 43 0.28 -10.89 0.59
C LYS A 43 0.78 -10.89 2.03
N SER A 44 1.73 -10.04 2.38
CA SER A 44 2.27 -9.95 3.75
C SER A 44 1.17 -9.64 4.77
N LEU A 45 0.24 -8.72 4.47
CA LEU A 45 -0.89 -8.46 5.38
C LEU A 45 -1.82 -9.67 5.54
N VAL A 46 -2.10 -10.40 4.46
CA VAL A 46 -2.88 -11.64 4.51
C VAL A 46 -2.13 -12.74 5.27
N ASP A 47 -0.81 -12.86 5.14
CA ASP A 47 -0.04 -13.89 5.83
C ASP A 47 0.11 -13.57 7.33
N LYS A 48 0.40 -12.31 7.67
CA LYS A 48 0.66 -11.87 9.05
C LYS A 48 -0.60 -11.61 9.86
N GLN A 49 -1.72 -11.35 9.20
CA GLN A 49 -3.00 -11.00 9.83
C GLN A 49 -2.99 -9.73 10.69
N THR A 50 -1.87 -9.02 10.79
CA THR A 50 -1.73 -7.76 11.52
C THR A 50 -0.86 -6.76 10.74
N PRO A 51 -1.26 -5.48 10.63
CA PRO A 51 -0.51 -4.43 9.93
C PRO A 51 0.88 -4.16 10.49
N ALA A 52 1.07 -4.29 11.81
CA ALA A 52 2.34 -3.96 12.46
C ALA A 52 3.48 -4.91 12.05
N GLU A 53 3.15 -6.14 11.67
CA GLU A 53 4.11 -7.17 11.27
C GLU A 53 4.30 -7.27 9.74
N VAL A 54 3.66 -6.38 8.98
CA VAL A 54 3.88 -6.33 7.52
C VAL A 54 5.32 -5.92 7.24
N ASP A 55 5.97 -6.74 6.43
CA ASP A 55 7.36 -6.55 6.04
C ASP A 55 7.51 -5.26 5.22
N THR A 56 8.62 -4.55 5.45
CA THR A 56 8.99 -3.40 4.62
C THR A 56 9.70 -3.91 3.38
N VAL A 57 9.26 -3.50 2.19
CA VAL A 57 9.91 -3.88 0.93
C VAL A 57 11.06 -2.90 0.64
N SER A 58 12.28 -3.43 0.48
CA SER A 58 13.47 -2.66 0.11
C SER A 58 13.24 -1.90 -1.21
N GLY A 59 13.61 -0.62 -1.25
CA GLY A 59 13.33 0.27 -2.40
C GLY A 59 11.90 0.83 -2.43
N ALA A 60 11.01 0.38 -1.54
CA ALA A 60 9.64 0.86 -1.41
C ALA A 60 9.28 1.16 0.06
N THR A 61 10.25 1.65 0.85
CA THR A 61 10.08 1.93 2.29
C THR A 61 8.90 2.85 2.58
N ASN A 62 8.79 3.98 1.88
CA ASN A 62 7.71 4.94 2.08
C ASN A 62 6.33 4.33 1.74
N SER A 63 6.24 3.59 0.63
CA SER A 63 5.02 2.86 0.25
C SER A 63 4.64 1.83 1.31
N SER A 64 5.62 1.12 1.88
CA SER A 64 5.40 0.12 2.92
C SER A 64 4.89 0.75 4.22
N THR A 65 5.47 1.87 4.65
CA THR A 65 5.03 2.62 5.83
C THR A 65 3.59 3.11 5.65
N GLN A 66 3.28 3.69 4.48
CA GLN A 66 1.95 4.22 4.21
C GLN A 66 0.89 3.10 4.15
N PHE A 67 1.22 1.97 3.53
CA PHE A 67 0.36 0.78 3.55
C PHE A 67 0.05 0.32 4.97
N LYS A 68 1.07 0.22 5.85
CA LYS A 68 0.88 -0.18 7.26
C LYS A 68 -0.04 0.77 8.02
N ILE A 69 0.09 2.08 7.80
CA ILE A 69 -0.78 3.08 8.43
C ILE A 69 -2.24 2.88 8.00
N TYR A 70 -2.50 2.70 6.70
CA TYR A 70 -3.87 2.49 6.22
C TYR A 70 -4.45 1.16 6.68
N ALA A 71 -3.66 0.08 6.63
CA ALA A 71 -4.08 -1.22 7.11
C ALA A 71 -4.40 -1.19 8.62
N ALA A 72 -3.63 -0.45 9.43
CA ALA A 72 -3.93 -0.24 10.85
C ALA A 72 -5.26 0.49 11.06
N GLN A 73 -5.58 1.50 10.25
CA GLN A 73 -6.87 2.19 10.35
C GLN A 73 -8.04 1.26 9.97
N LEU A 74 -7.88 0.47 8.91
CA LEU A 74 -8.87 -0.53 8.50
C LEU A 74 -9.05 -1.63 9.56
N GLU A 75 -7.97 -2.09 10.18
CA GLU A 75 -8.03 -3.07 11.28
C GLU A 75 -8.82 -2.53 12.47
N ASN A 76 -8.52 -1.29 12.91
CA ASN A 76 -9.25 -0.64 14.00
C ASN A 76 -10.75 -0.47 13.65
N ALA A 77 -11.08 -0.06 12.42
CA ALA A 77 -12.46 0.05 11.99
C ALA A 77 -13.17 -1.31 11.99
N ALA A 78 -12.52 -2.34 11.46
CA ALA A 78 -13.05 -3.70 11.42
C ALA A 78 -13.30 -4.29 12.82
N GLN A 79 -12.39 -4.07 13.77
CA GLN A 79 -12.57 -4.47 15.17
C GLN A 79 -13.79 -3.82 15.84
N ASN A 80 -14.13 -2.60 15.42
CA ASN A 80 -15.33 -1.88 15.88
C ASN A 80 -16.58 -2.18 15.02
N GLY A 81 -16.48 -3.07 14.03
CA GLY A 81 -17.57 -3.38 13.09
C GLY A 81 -17.92 -2.22 12.14
N ASN A 82 -17.05 -1.22 12.02
CA ASN A 82 -17.25 -0.10 11.10
C ASN A 82 -16.92 -0.53 9.67
N THR A 83 -17.89 -0.35 8.77
CA THR A 83 -17.77 -0.70 7.34
C THR A 83 -17.82 0.52 6.43
N ASP A 84 -17.88 1.73 7.00
CA ASP A 84 -17.87 2.98 6.25
C ASP A 84 -16.50 3.21 5.58
N THR A 85 -16.51 3.93 4.46
CA THR A 85 -15.28 4.32 3.79
C THR A 85 -14.50 5.34 4.63
N ILE A 86 -13.26 5.01 4.96
CA ILE A 86 -12.32 5.91 5.64
C ILE A 86 -11.59 6.76 4.58
N LYS A 87 -11.63 8.08 4.72
CA LYS A 87 -10.85 9.01 3.90
C LYS A 87 -9.67 9.54 4.72
N VAL A 88 -8.46 9.28 4.24
CA VAL A 88 -7.22 9.75 4.87
C VAL A 88 -6.67 10.93 4.10
N TYR A 89 -6.50 12.06 4.78
CA TYR A 89 -5.85 13.24 4.22
C TYR A 89 -4.36 13.14 4.47
N ASN A 90 -3.60 12.71 3.45
CA ASN A 90 -2.14 12.73 3.51
C ASN A 90 -1.67 14.17 3.29
N LEU A 91 -1.52 14.94 4.36
CA LEU A 91 -0.85 16.23 4.28
C LEU A 91 0.63 15.96 3.99
N VAL A 92 1.07 16.28 2.78
CA VAL A 92 2.50 16.39 2.47
C VAL A 92 2.84 17.85 2.71
N GLU A 93 3.43 18.15 3.86
CA GLU A 93 4.11 19.43 4.03
C GLU A 93 5.28 19.43 3.05
N ALA A 94 5.25 20.32 2.06
CA ALA A 94 6.38 20.53 1.17
C ALA A 94 7.50 21.19 1.98
N GLU A 95 8.62 20.49 2.16
CA GLU A 95 9.91 21.12 2.51
C GLU A 95 10.52 21.80 1.28
#